data_AF-A0A9D2P0S8-F1
#
_entry.id   AF-A0A9D2P0S8-F1
#
_cell.length_a   1.000
_cell.length_b   1.000
_cell.length_c   1.000
_cell.angle_alpha   90.00
_cell.angle_beta   90.00
_cell.angle_gamma   90.00
#
_symmetry.space_group_name_H-M   'P 1'
#
loop_
_entity.id
_entity.type
_entity.pdbx_description
1 polymer ?
#
loop_
_entity_poly.entity_id
_entity_poly.type
_entity_poly.pdbx_seq_one_letter_code
_entity_poly.pdbx_strand_id
1 'polypeptide(L)'
;MSAVTLLCADHPLPLYESGSRWTETSSHGGYTVSLERTGFAVRAHEYYRPAVEELDLDLKPCQYELDLRPTEEDAAALRAYLERNCAPGETVELWRLWVGIDRAERVPRFQGKLTDLDLETLRQLDPPPPHRPAPWQCGLTIEI
;
A
#
# COMPACT_ATOMS: atom_id res chain seq x y z
N MET A 1 -10.69 12.79 -3.33
CA MET A 1 -10.32 11.44 -3.78
C MET A 1 -9.04 11.09 -3.07
N SER A 2 -9.02 9.96 -2.36
CA SER A 2 -7.84 9.52 -1.61
C SER A 2 -7.43 8.15 -2.12
N ALA A 3 -6.12 7.92 -2.22
CA ALA A 3 -5.58 6.59 -2.44
C ALA A 3 -5.19 6.00 -1.09
N VAL A 4 -5.59 4.75 -0.84
CA VAL A 4 -5.20 3.97 0.33
C VAL A 4 -4.47 2.72 -0.15
N THR A 5 -3.40 2.36 0.54
CA THR A 5 -2.77 1.05 0.36
C THR A 5 -3.19 0.16 1.52
N LEU A 6 -3.74 -1.02 1.22
CA LEU A 6 -4.13 -2.00 2.21
C LEU A 6 -3.24 -3.23 2.13
N LEU A 7 -2.84 -3.74 3.29
CA LEU A 7 -2.26 -5.06 3.46
C LEU A 7 -3.32 -5.98 4.03
N CYS A 8 -3.62 -7.07 3.32
CA CYS A 8 -4.60 -8.07 3.71
C CYS A 8 -3.91 -9.42 3.91
N ALA A 9 -4.21 -10.10 5.02
CA ALA A 9 -3.61 -11.39 5.39
C ALA A 9 -4.67 -12.34 5.99
N ASP A 10 -4.39 -13.65 5.98
CA ASP A 10 -5.29 -14.65 6.58
C ASP A 10 -5.24 -14.65 8.11
N HIS A 11 -4.17 -14.09 8.68
CA HIS A 11 -3.94 -14.03 10.11
C HIS A 11 -3.63 -12.59 10.55
N PRO A 12 -3.83 -12.28 11.84
CA PRO A 12 -3.54 -10.94 12.34
C PRO A 12 -2.02 -10.67 12.30
N LEU A 13 -1.67 -9.52 11.75
CA LEU A 13 -0.32 -8.98 11.71
C LEU A 13 -0.15 -7.86 12.77
N PRO A 14 1.02 -7.73 13.41
CA PRO A 14 1.24 -6.73 14.44
C PRO A 14 1.45 -5.34 13.83
N LEU A 15 0.81 -4.32 14.40
CA LEU A 15 1.02 -2.93 13.95
C LEU A 15 2.51 -2.55 14.03
N TYR A 16 2.98 -1.80 13.04
CA TYR A 16 4.39 -1.43 12.92
C TYR A 16 4.52 0.01 12.47
N GLU A 17 5.43 0.75 13.08
CA GLU A 17 5.82 2.06 12.57
C GLU A 17 7.34 2.08 12.54
N SER A 18 7.92 2.26 11.35
CA SER A 18 9.39 2.28 11.19
C SER A 18 10.06 3.39 11.99
N GLY A 19 9.30 4.38 12.46
CA GLY A 19 9.83 5.54 13.18
C GLY A 19 10.67 6.48 12.28
N SER A 20 10.97 6.05 11.06
CA SER A 20 11.64 6.84 10.03
C SER A 20 10.80 8.08 9.76
N ARG A 21 11.36 9.25 10.08
CA ARG A 21 10.76 10.53 9.74
C ARG A 21 11.55 11.09 8.60
N TRP A 22 10.84 11.51 7.57
CA TRP A 22 11.46 12.12 6.43
C TRP A 22 10.69 13.40 6.09
N THR A 23 11.42 14.39 5.60
CA THR A 23 10.88 15.73 5.39
C THR A 23 10.62 15.95 3.90
N GLU A 24 9.35 15.94 3.49
CA GLU A 24 8.96 16.37 2.14
C GLU A 24 9.12 17.86 2.03
N THR A 25 10.12 18.30 1.27
CA THR A 25 10.29 19.72 0.98
C THR A 25 9.69 19.98 -0.40
N SER A 26 8.44 20.44 -0.42
CA SER A 26 7.75 20.84 -1.64
C SER A 26 7.80 22.35 -1.79
N SER A 27 8.34 22.82 -2.91
CA SER A 27 8.42 24.24 -3.26
C SER A 27 7.36 24.57 -4.31
N HIS A 28 6.31 25.30 -3.93
CA HIS A 28 5.30 25.79 -4.86
C HIS A 28 5.13 27.30 -4.69
N GLY A 29 5.32 28.06 -5.78
CA GLY A 29 5.07 29.51 -5.78
C GLY A 29 5.92 30.33 -4.81
N GLY A 30 7.17 29.92 -4.55
CA GLY A 30 8.08 30.63 -3.63
C GLY A 30 7.94 30.29 -2.15
N TYR A 31 6.99 29.42 -1.80
CA TYR A 31 6.84 28.86 -0.45
C TYR A 31 7.39 27.45 -0.41
N THR A 32 8.31 27.22 0.52
CA THR A 32 8.85 25.90 0.81
C THR A 32 8.09 25.34 2.00
N VAL A 33 7.29 24.29 1.76
CA VAL A 33 6.61 23.57 2.84
C VAL A 33 7.37 22.29 3.12
N SER A 34 7.77 22.12 4.38
CA SER A 34 8.43 20.92 4.90
C SER A 34 7.39 20.09 5.65
N LEU A 35 6.87 19.01 5.03
CA LEU A 35 6.02 18.04 5.73
C LEU A 35 6.89 16.94 6.33
N GLU A 36 6.91 16.85 7.66
CA GLU A 36 7.40 15.65 8.34
C GLU A 36 6.38 14.53 8.13
N ARG A 37 6.74 13.53 7.34
CA ARG A 37 5.94 12.33 7.15
C ARG A 37 6.66 11.13 7.74
N THR A 38 5.89 10.27 8.38
CA THR A 38 6.36 8.97 8.86
C THR A 38 6.56 8.08 7.63
N GLY A 39 7.67 7.35 7.54
CA GLY A 39 7.93 6.35 6.50
C GLY A 39 7.08 5.09 6.72
N PHE A 40 7.54 3.96 6.18
CA PHE A 40 6.83 2.69 6.24
C PHE A 40 6.10 2.44 7.57
N ALA A 41 4.76 2.32 7.51
CA ALA A 41 3.90 2.09 8.66
C ALA A 41 2.77 1.12 8.31
N VAL A 42 2.44 0.23 9.24
CA VAL A 42 1.33 -0.72 9.23
C VAL A 42 0.37 -0.33 10.35
N ARG A 43 -0.78 0.22 9.98
CA ARG A 43 -1.80 0.74 10.90
C ARG A 43 -3.09 -0.06 10.79
N ALA A 44 -3.92 0.04 11.82
CA ALA A 44 -5.25 -0.56 11.77
C ALA A 44 -6.09 0.09 10.67
N HIS A 45 -6.86 -0.72 9.93
CA HIS A 45 -7.78 -0.22 8.92
C HIS A 45 -9.08 0.27 9.56
N GLU A 46 -9.13 1.55 9.91
CA GLU A 46 -10.26 2.14 10.65
C GLU A 46 -10.93 3.25 9.85
N TYR A 47 -10.15 4.16 9.25
CA TYR A 47 -10.70 5.37 8.65
C TYR A 47 -11.35 5.10 7.29
N TYR A 48 -10.66 4.33 6.43
CA TYR A 48 -11.15 4.00 5.08
C TYR A 48 -11.98 2.72 5.02
N ARG A 49 -12.15 2.02 6.14
CA ARG A 49 -12.88 0.76 6.21
C ARG A 49 -14.26 0.80 5.53
N PRO A 50 -15.18 1.73 5.86
CA PRO A 50 -16.48 1.76 5.21
C PRO A 50 -16.38 2.00 3.70
N ALA A 51 -15.47 2.87 3.27
CA ALA A 51 -15.29 3.20 1.85
C ALA A 51 -14.70 2.04 1.03
N VAL A 52 -13.92 1.16 1.67
CA VAL A 52 -13.36 -0.04 1.05
C VAL A 52 -14.40 -1.17 1.03
N GLU A 53 -15.21 -1.30 2.08
CA GLU A 53 -16.33 -2.25 2.12
C GLU A 53 -17.36 -1.93 1.01
N GLU A 54 -17.59 -0.66 0.68
CA GLU A 54 -18.43 -0.26 -0.47
C GLU A 54 -17.90 -0.71 -1.83
N LEU A 55 -16.60 -1.03 -1.95
CA LEU A 55 -16.02 -1.54 -3.20
C LEU A 55 -16.37 -3.01 -3.48
N ASP A 56 -16.94 -3.73 -2.49
CA ASP A 56 -17.35 -5.14 -2.58
C ASP A 56 -16.22 -6.02 -3.13
N LEU A 57 -14.99 -5.79 -2.64
CA LEU A 57 -13.82 -6.56 -3.00
C LEU A 57 -13.69 -7.76 -2.06
N ASP A 58 -13.42 -8.93 -2.64
CA ASP A 58 -13.06 -10.13 -1.89
C ASP A 58 -11.62 -9.96 -1.38
N LEU A 59 -11.51 -9.36 -0.18
CA LEU A 59 -10.26 -9.12 0.55
C LEU A 59 -10.13 -10.11 1.69
N LYS A 60 -8.91 -10.51 2.03
CA LYS A 60 -8.63 -11.29 3.24
C LYS A 60 -9.13 -10.60 4.53
N PRO A 61 -9.44 -11.37 5.59
CA PRO A 61 -10.13 -10.87 6.78
C PRO A 61 -9.30 -9.87 7.61
N CYS A 62 -7.98 -10.05 7.70
CA CYS A 62 -7.12 -9.16 8.47
C CYS A 62 -6.57 -8.06 7.56
N GLN A 63 -7.12 -6.85 7.68
CA GLN A 63 -6.80 -5.70 6.83
C GLN A 63 -6.09 -4.60 7.61
N TYR A 64 -5.06 -4.03 7.01
CA TYR A 64 -4.21 -3.00 7.60
C TYR A 64 -3.95 -1.88 6.59
N GLU A 65 -3.93 -0.65 7.05
CA GLU A 65 -3.53 0.50 6.25
C GLU A 65 -2.01 0.59 6.21
N LEU A 66 -1.44 0.62 5.00
CA LEU A 66 -0.03 0.85 4.80
C LEU A 66 0.25 2.28 4.36
N ASP A 67 1.14 2.95 5.10
CA ASP A 67 1.83 4.14 4.62
C ASP A 67 3.15 3.66 4.03
N LEU A 68 3.28 3.69 2.71
CA LEU A 68 4.48 3.24 2.00
C LEU A 68 4.76 4.13 0.79
N ARG A 69 6.04 4.34 0.50
CA ARG A 69 6.50 5.08 -0.68
C ARG A 69 7.18 4.16 -1.69
N PRO A 70 7.19 4.51 -2.98
CA PRO A 70 8.03 3.85 -3.96
C PRO A 70 9.50 4.24 -3.73
N THR A 71 10.09 3.74 -2.64
CA THR A 71 11.49 3.90 -2.24
C THR A 71 12.07 2.52 -1.92
N GLU A 72 13.38 2.36 -2.10
CA GLU A 72 14.06 1.09 -1.75
C GLU A 72 13.97 0.79 -0.25
N GLU A 73 14.00 1.83 0.60
CA GLU A 73 13.89 1.70 2.04
C GLU A 73 12.52 1.14 2.48
N ASP A 74 11.42 1.66 1.91
CA ASP A 74 10.08 1.18 2.21
C ASP A 74 9.85 -0.24 1.66
N ALA A 75 10.37 -0.54 0.46
CA ALA A 75 10.32 -1.90 -0.10
C ALA A 75 11.04 -2.91 0.81
N ALA A 76 12.26 -2.57 1.24
CA ALA A 76 13.03 -3.39 2.17
C ALA A 76 12.35 -3.52 3.54
N ALA A 77 11.77 -2.43 4.07
CA ALA A 77 11.05 -2.43 5.34
C ALA A 77 9.78 -3.28 5.29
N LEU A 78 8.96 -3.15 4.23
CA LEU A 78 7.80 -3.99 3.99
C LEU A 78 8.20 -5.45 3.86
N ARG A 79 9.26 -5.73 3.09
CA ARG A 79 9.77 -7.09 2.93
C ARG A 79 10.20 -7.70 4.26
N ALA A 80 11.05 -7.00 5.02
CA ALA A 80 11.53 -7.46 6.32
C ALA A 80 10.38 -7.62 7.32
N TYR A 81 9.37 -6.76 7.26
CA TYR A 81 8.18 -6.88 8.08
C TYR A 81 7.39 -8.15 7.74
N LEU A 82 7.15 -8.40 6.45
CA LEU A 82 6.44 -9.60 6.01
C LEU A 82 7.21 -10.87 6.35
N GLU A 83 8.52 -10.91 6.09
CA GLU A 83 9.40 -12.07 6.39
C GLU A 83 9.44 -12.38 7.89
N ARG A 84 9.34 -11.36 8.75
CA ARG A 84 9.38 -11.53 10.21
C ARG A 84 8.04 -11.96 10.80
N ASN A 85 6.93 -11.54 10.19
CA ASN A 85 5.60 -11.72 10.76
C ASN A 85 4.76 -12.81 10.06
N CYS A 86 5.15 -13.24 8.87
CA CYS A 86 4.50 -14.31 8.12
C CYS A 86 5.41 -15.53 8.05
N ALA A 87 4.81 -16.71 8.01
CA ALA A 87 5.47 -17.98 7.78
C ALA A 87 5.71 -18.23 6.27
N PRO A 88 6.78 -18.96 5.93
CA PRO A 88 7.06 -19.32 4.53
C PRO A 88 5.91 -20.16 3.95
N GLY A 89 5.47 -19.79 2.75
CA GLY A 89 4.32 -20.41 2.06
C GLY A 89 2.97 -19.73 2.35
N GLU A 90 2.94 -18.67 3.17
CA GLU A 90 1.76 -17.83 3.30
C GLU A 90 1.61 -16.86 2.13
N THR A 91 0.40 -16.36 1.92
CA THR A 91 0.11 -15.36 0.89
C THR A 91 -0.51 -14.14 1.51
N VAL A 92 0.09 -12.98 1.26
CA VAL A 92 -0.43 -11.68 1.66
C VAL A 92 -0.86 -10.91 0.42
N GLU A 93 -1.83 -10.02 0.57
CA GLU A 93 -2.33 -9.21 -0.54
C GLU A 93 -2.15 -7.72 -0.26
N LEU A 94 -1.54 -7.01 -1.20
CA LEU A 94 -1.36 -5.58 -1.19
C LEU A 94 -2.30 -4.94 -2.18
N TRP A 95 -3.16 -4.06 -1.71
CA TRP A 95 -4.19 -3.43 -2.53
C TRP A 95 -4.00 -1.92 -2.55
N ARG A 96 -3.82 -1.34 -3.73
CA ARG A 96 -3.88 0.11 -3.93
C ARG A 96 -5.30 0.46 -4.40
N LEU A 97 -6.07 1.07 -3.52
CA LEU A 97 -7.47 1.40 -3.76
C LEU A 97 -7.67 2.91 -3.77
N TRP A 98 -8.52 3.38 -4.66
CA TRP A 98 -8.94 4.79 -4.70
C TRP A 98 -10.36 4.88 -4.17
N VAL A 99 -10.50 5.49 -3.00
CA VAL A 99 -11.80 5.69 -2.34
C VAL A 99 -12.46 6.99 -2.80
N GLY A 100 -13.79 6.95 -2.91
CA GLY A 100 -14.60 8.07 -3.42
C GLY A 100 -14.64 8.17 -4.94
N ILE A 101 -14.33 7.08 -5.66
CA ILE A 101 -14.59 6.91 -7.10
C ILE A 101 -15.51 5.71 -7.29
N ASP A 102 -16.35 5.77 -8.33
CA ASP A 102 -17.21 4.67 -8.76
C ASP A 102 -16.40 3.40 -9.04
N ARG A 103 -16.98 2.25 -8.71
CA ARG A 103 -16.33 0.94 -8.76
C ARG A 103 -15.67 0.73 -10.13
N ALA A 104 -14.36 0.46 -10.14
CA ALA A 104 -13.76 -0.15 -11.32
C ALA A 104 -14.29 -1.59 -11.44
N GLU A 105 -14.99 -1.91 -12.54
CA GLU A 105 -15.62 -3.24 -12.74
C GLU A 105 -14.63 -4.41 -12.54
N ARG A 106 -13.34 -4.21 -12.79
CA ARG A 106 -12.28 -5.19 -12.52
C ARG A 106 -11.01 -4.50 -12.04
N VAL A 107 -10.60 -4.82 -10.82
CA VAL A 107 -9.29 -4.44 -10.29
C VAL A 107 -8.24 -5.45 -10.79
N PRO A 108 -7.20 -5.05 -11.54
CA PRO A 108 -6.12 -5.95 -11.95
C PRO A 108 -5.42 -6.52 -10.72
N ARG A 109 -5.20 -7.84 -10.75
CA ARG A 109 -4.48 -8.60 -9.72
C ARG A 109 -3.16 -9.09 -10.29
N PHE A 110 -2.08 -8.75 -9.61
CA PHE A 110 -0.72 -9.21 -9.87
C PHE A 110 -0.34 -10.25 -8.82
N GLN A 111 0.59 -11.13 -9.16
CA GLN A 111 1.13 -12.10 -8.23
C GLN A 111 2.65 -12.08 -8.32
N GLY A 112 3.32 -12.10 -7.18
CA GLY A 112 4.77 -12.10 -7.06
C GLY A 112 5.22 -12.83 -5.81
N LYS A 113 6.54 -12.94 -5.63
CA LYS A 113 7.14 -13.47 -4.40
C LYS A 113 7.68 -12.34 -3.55
N LEU A 114 7.85 -12.59 -2.26
CA LEU A 114 8.43 -11.65 -1.33
C LEU A 114 9.86 -11.25 -1.72
N THR A 115 10.60 -12.17 -2.35
CA THR A 115 11.95 -11.91 -2.88
C THR A 115 11.98 -10.92 -4.03
N ASP A 116 10.89 -10.84 -4.78
CA ASP A 116 10.72 -9.96 -5.95
C ASP A 116 10.09 -8.62 -5.54
N LEU A 117 9.73 -8.44 -4.26
CA LEU A 117 9.23 -7.17 -3.74
C LEU A 117 10.36 -6.15 -3.66
N ASP A 118 10.36 -5.24 -4.62
CA ASP A 118 11.37 -4.20 -4.78
C ASP A 118 10.75 -2.81 -5.07
N LEU A 119 11.61 -1.81 -5.30
CA LEU A 119 11.20 -0.47 -5.68
C LEU A 119 10.29 -0.47 -6.92
N GLU A 120 10.60 -1.24 -7.96
CA GLU A 120 9.80 -1.30 -9.18
C GLU A 120 8.41 -1.88 -8.90
N THR A 121 8.32 -2.90 -8.04
CA THR A 121 7.03 -3.42 -7.56
C THR A 121 6.21 -2.35 -6.84
N LEU A 122 6.82 -1.55 -5.96
CA LEU A 122 6.13 -0.43 -5.32
C LEU A 122 5.75 0.68 -6.31
N ARG A 123 6.55 0.92 -7.34
CA ARG A 123 6.23 1.84 -8.44
C ARG A 123 5.11 1.32 -9.35
N GLN A 124 4.91 0.00 -9.43
CA GLN A 124 3.74 -0.55 -10.12
C GLN A 124 2.46 -0.38 -9.28
N LEU A 125 2.60 -0.31 -7.96
CA LEU A 125 1.52 0.02 -7.01
C LEU A 125 1.22 1.53 -6.93
N ASP A 126 2.13 2.42 -7.35
CA ASP A 126 2.00 3.88 -7.22
C ASP A 126 2.26 4.63 -8.56
N PRO A 127 1.52 5.73 -8.81
CA PRO A 127 0.41 5.98 -9.76
C PRO A 127 0.49 5.45 -11.22
N PRO A 128 -0.63 5.52 -11.99
CA PRO A 128 -0.69 5.06 -13.37
C PRO A 128 0.15 5.92 -14.34
N PRO A 129 0.54 5.36 -15.51
CA PRO A 129 1.21 6.10 -16.56
C PRO A 129 0.40 7.34 -16.99
N PRO A 130 1.06 8.41 -17.48
CA PRO A 130 0.45 9.73 -17.76
C PRO A 130 -0.71 9.75 -18.78
N HIS A 131 -1.08 8.60 -19.35
CA HIS A 131 -2.12 8.46 -20.36
C HIS A 131 -3.41 7.79 -19.87
N ARG A 132 -3.55 7.46 -18.57
CA ARG A 132 -4.82 6.96 -18.03
C ARG A 132 -5.62 8.10 -17.39
N PRO A 133 -6.79 8.47 -17.94
CA PRO A 133 -7.64 9.53 -17.38
C PRO A 133 -8.44 9.08 -16.13
N ALA A 134 -8.20 7.88 -15.61
CA ALA A 134 -8.96 7.29 -14.51
C ALA A 134 -8.06 6.89 -13.33
N PRO A 135 -8.56 7.00 -12.09
CA PRO A 135 -7.89 6.52 -10.89
C PRO A 135 -7.68 5.00 -11.00
N TRP A 136 -6.42 4.59 -10.98
CA TRP A 136 -6.00 3.21 -11.18
C TRP A 136 -5.94 2.47 -9.85
N GLN A 137 -6.70 1.39 -9.75
CA GLN A 137 -6.67 0.46 -8.62
C GLN A 137 -5.95 -0.82 -9.05
N CYS A 138 -5.23 -1.48 -8.13
CA CYS A 138 -4.62 -2.78 -8.37
C CYS A 138 -4.46 -3.57 -7.06
N GLY A 139 -4.42 -4.89 -7.18
CA GLY A 139 -4.06 -5.81 -6.11
C GLY A 139 -2.78 -6.57 -6.47
N LEU A 140 -1.92 -6.85 -5.51
CA LEU A 140 -0.70 -7.63 -5.65
C LEU A 140 -0.69 -8.71 -4.56
N THR A 141 -0.75 -9.96 -4.96
CA THR A 141 -0.57 -11.09 -4.06
C THR A 141 0.92 -11.42 -3.96
N ILE A 142 1.45 -11.44 -2.75
CA ILE A 142 2.84 -11.80 -2.44
C ILE A 142 2.86 -13.12 -1.71
N GLU A 143 3.60 -14.08 -2.27
CA GLU A 143 3.96 -15.33 -1.60
C GLU A 143 5.21 -15.13 -0.73
N ILE A 144 5.12 -15.49 0.55
CA ILE A 144 6.18 -15.34 1.57
C ILE A 144 7.23 -16.45 1.43
#